data_AF-A0A8J5CPZ4-F1
#
_entry.id   AF-A0A8J5CPZ4-F1
#
_cell.length_a   1.000
_cell.length_b   1.000
_cell.length_c   1.000
_cell.angle_alpha   90.00
_cell.angle_beta   90.00
_cell.angle_gamma   90.00
#
_symmetry.space_group_name_H-M   'P 1'
#
loop_
_entity.id
_entity.type
_entity.pdbx_description
1 polymer ?
#
loop_
_entity_poly.entity_id
_entity_poly.type
_entity_poly.pdbx_seq_one_letter_code
_entity_poly.pdbx_strand_id
1 'polypeptide(L)'
;MRDQKSVLVSLSGKGMEDVVKEVREQVKGVQEGMVIMQGGGNSLRRLGPEQTVGKVMECLKDIKKDRKKVRVAVVGIMRRPRENAEYEEIRRDTNKRLQEEVVRMKA
;
A
#
# COMPACT_ATOMS: atom_id res chain seq x y z
N MET A 1 23.76 16.72 -4.95
CA MET A 1 22.72 15.74 -4.57
C MET A 1 21.38 16.46 -4.63
N ARG A 2 20.35 15.90 -5.25
CA ARG A 2 19.07 16.63 -5.47
C ARG A 2 18.36 16.85 -4.14
N ASP A 3 18.11 18.13 -3.82
CA ASP A 3 17.20 18.63 -2.78
C ASP A 3 15.71 18.28 -3.08
N GLN A 4 15.41 17.04 -3.44
CA GLN A 4 14.03 16.61 -3.62
C GLN A 4 13.40 16.33 -2.25
N LYS A 5 12.69 17.32 -1.72
CA LYS A 5 11.91 17.23 -0.47
C LYS A 5 10.73 16.24 -0.55
N SER A 6 10.29 15.90 -1.77
CA SER A 6 9.17 15.00 -2.01
C SER A 6 9.28 14.33 -3.38
N VAL A 7 8.82 13.09 -3.48
CA VAL A 7 8.76 12.30 -4.73
C VAL A 7 7.34 11.76 -4.88
N LEU A 8 6.78 11.89 -6.08
CA LEU A 8 5.52 11.25 -6.48
C LEU A 8 5.82 10.23 -7.57
N VAL A 9 5.40 8.99 -7.36
CA VAL A 9 5.48 7.93 -8.38
C VAL A 9 4.08 7.45 -8.69
N SER A 10 3.70 7.51 -9.98
CA SER A 10 2.41 7.02 -10.47
C SER A 10 2.63 5.80 -11.35
N LEU A 11 2.07 4.67 -10.93
CA LEU A 11 2.19 3.37 -11.60
C LEU A 11 0.86 3.02 -12.28
N SER A 12 0.49 3.75 -13.33
CA SER A 12 -0.78 3.56 -14.04
C SER A 12 -0.97 2.10 -14.49
N GLY A 13 -2.15 1.55 -14.24
CA GLY A 13 -2.50 0.16 -14.59
C GLY A 13 -1.83 -0.93 -13.76
N LYS A 14 -0.89 -0.60 -12.86
CA LYS A 14 -0.14 -1.59 -12.09
C LYS A 14 -0.92 -2.17 -10.91
N GLY A 15 -0.54 -3.38 -10.50
CA GLY A 15 -1.13 -4.10 -9.37
C GLY A 15 -0.46 -3.75 -8.04
N MET A 16 -0.95 -4.33 -6.94
CA MET A 16 -0.36 -4.09 -5.62
C MET A 16 1.11 -4.55 -5.54
N GLU A 17 1.48 -5.61 -6.28
CA GLU A 17 2.84 -6.15 -6.31
C GLU A 17 3.87 -5.15 -6.83
N ASP A 18 3.53 -4.44 -7.91
CA ASP A 18 4.39 -3.39 -8.46
C ASP A 18 4.48 -2.20 -7.49
N VAL A 19 3.37 -1.85 -6.83
CA VAL A 19 3.32 -0.75 -5.86
C VAL A 19 4.22 -1.04 -4.66
N VAL A 20 4.14 -2.23 -4.06
CA VAL A 20 5.01 -2.58 -2.92
C VAL A 20 6.48 -2.67 -3.32
N LYS A 21 6.78 -3.14 -4.54
CA LYS A 21 8.14 -3.16 -5.08
C LYS A 21 8.69 -1.75 -5.22
N GLU A 22 7.91 -0.83 -5.79
CA GLU A 22 8.31 0.56 -5.98
C GLU A 22 8.49 1.28 -4.66
N VAL A 23 7.57 1.08 -3.70
CA VAL A 23 7.71 1.65 -2.36
C VAL A 23 9.03 1.19 -1.72
N ARG A 24 9.36 -0.10 -1.81
CA ARG A 24 10.63 -0.63 -1.29
C ARG A 24 11.85 0.01 -1.95
N GLU A 25 11.77 0.36 -3.23
CA GLU A 25 12.85 1.06 -3.93
C GLU A 25 12.97 2.51 -3.47
N GLN A 26 11.85 3.25 -3.45
CA GLN A 26 11.81 4.67 -3.12
C GLN A 26 12.18 4.95 -1.66
N VAL A 27 11.97 4.00 -0.75
CA VAL A 27 12.38 4.14 0.66
C VAL A 27 13.84 3.75 0.90
N LYS A 28 14.58 3.24 -0.09
CA LYS A 28 16.03 3.02 0.05
C LYS A 28 16.73 4.34 0.28
N GLY A 29 17.53 4.44 1.34
CA GLY A 29 18.26 5.66 1.69
C GLY A 29 17.41 6.76 2.36
N VAL A 30 16.09 6.59 2.50
CA VAL A 30 15.25 7.53 3.26
C VAL A 30 15.44 7.29 4.75
N GLN A 31 16.08 8.23 5.44
CA GLN A 31 16.34 8.15 6.88
C GLN A 31 15.13 8.59 7.73
N GLU A 32 14.39 9.59 7.25
CA GLU A 32 13.22 10.16 7.93
C GLU A 32 12.24 10.69 6.88
N GLY A 33 10.93 10.54 7.12
CA GLY A 33 9.92 11.03 6.19
C GLY A 33 8.55 10.38 6.35
N MET A 34 7.69 10.63 5.36
CA MET A 34 6.38 10.02 5.26
C MET A 34 6.21 9.40 3.87
N VAL A 35 5.71 8.16 3.84
CA VAL A 35 5.32 7.46 2.62
C VAL A 35 3.80 7.34 2.61
N ILE A 36 3.17 7.75 1.51
CA ILE A 36 1.75 7.52 1.27
C ILE A 36 1.64 6.48 0.17
N MET A 37 1.08 5.32 0.50
CA MET A 37 0.87 4.23 -0.46
C MET A 37 -0.61 4.12 -0.81
N GLN A 38 -0.90 4.15 -2.10
CA GLN A 38 -2.23 3.92 -2.67
C GLN A 38 -2.10 2.99 -3.88
N GLY A 39 -2.93 1.95 -3.94
CA GLY A 39 -2.86 0.99 -5.05
C GLY A 39 -3.76 -0.22 -4.85
N GLY A 40 -3.56 -1.25 -5.69
CA GLY A 40 -4.21 -2.56 -5.55
C GLY A 40 -5.50 -2.77 -6.31
N GLY A 41 -6.20 -1.69 -6.69
CA GLY A 41 -7.49 -1.81 -7.40
C GLY A 41 -7.42 -2.59 -8.72
N ASN A 42 -6.29 -2.61 -9.42
CA ASN A 42 -6.12 -3.32 -10.71
C ASN A 42 -5.88 -4.83 -10.54
N SER A 43 -5.27 -5.25 -9.44
CA SER A 43 -4.98 -6.66 -9.16
C SER A 43 -5.96 -7.27 -8.15
N LEU A 44 -6.96 -6.50 -7.70
CA LEU A 44 -7.79 -6.84 -6.55
C LEU A 44 -8.54 -8.17 -6.72
N ARG A 45 -9.19 -8.39 -7.88
CA ARG A 45 -9.89 -9.64 -8.18
C ARG A 45 -8.94 -10.84 -8.28
N ARG A 46 -7.75 -10.63 -8.86
CA ARG A 46 -6.75 -11.67 -9.09
C ARG A 46 -6.11 -12.13 -7.78
N LEU A 47 -5.74 -11.19 -6.91
CA LEU A 47 -5.05 -11.48 -5.65
C LEU A 47 -6.04 -11.83 -4.53
N GLY A 48 -7.21 -11.19 -4.54
CA GLY A 48 -8.15 -11.24 -3.43
C GLY A 48 -7.67 -10.47 -2.19
N PRO A 49 -8.50 -10.44 -1.14
CA PRO A 49 -8.24 -9.65 0.06
C PRO A 49 -7.00 -10.10 0.82
N GLU A 50 -6.87 -11.40 1.06
CA GLU A 50 -5.81 -11.96 1.90
C GLU A 50 -4.42 -11.68 1.31
N GLN A 51 -4.19 -12.01 0.04
CA GLN A 51 -2.89 -11.77 -0.59
C GLN A 51 -2.58 -10.28 -0.73
N THR A 52 -3.60 -9.45 -1.01
CA THR A 52 -3.41 -8.00 -1.10
C THR A 52 -2.98 -7.41 0.25
N VAL A 53 -3.66 -7.79 1.33
CA VAL A 53 -3.31 -7.36 2.69
C VAL A 53 -1.93 -7.89 3.07
N GLY A 54 -1.66 -9.19 2.88
CA GLY A 54 -0.37 -9.80 3.20
C GLY A 54 0.82 -9.05 2.59
N LYS A 55 0.76 -8.76 1.29
CA LYS A 55 1.80 -8.01 0.57
C LYS A 55 2.01 -6.59 1.13
N VAL A 56 0.92 -5.89 1.48
CA VAL A 56 1.02 -4.57 2.11
C VAL A 56 1.65 -4.68 3.50
N MET A 57 1.20 -5.62 4.32
CA MET A 57 1.68 -5.78 5.69
C MET A 57 3.15 -6.20 5.73
N GLU A 58 3.60 -7.07 4.82
CA GLU A 58 5.02 -7.39 4.65
C GLU A 58 5.85 -6.14 4.32
N CYS A 59 5.41 -5.34 3.35
CA CYS A 59 6.07 -4.10 2.99
C CYS A 59 6.17 -3.13 4.19
N LEU A 60 5.09 -2.99 4.97
CA LEU A 60 5.07 -2.15 6.17
C LEU A 60 6.04 -2.65 7.25
N LYS A 61 6.09 -3.97 7.48
CA LYS A 61 7.01 -4.58 8.44
C LYS A 61 8.48 -4.34 8.05
N ASP A 62 8.81 -4.50 6.77
CA ASP A 62 10.16 -4.25 6.24
C ASP A 62 10.58 -2.79 6.46
N ILE A 63 9.70 -1.84 6.13
CA ILE A 63 9.98 -0.40 6.31
C ILE A 63 10.20 -0.08 7.79
N LYS A 64 9.30 -0.54 8.67
CA LYS A 64 9.37 -0.26 10.12
C LYS A 64 10.60 -0.88 10.79
N LYS A 65 11.03 -2.07 10.35
CA LYS A 65 12.20 -2.77 10.92
C LYS A 65 13.48 -1.97 10.73
N ASP A 66 13.68 -1.43 9.54
CA ASP A 66 14.93 -0.77 9.16
C ASP A 66 14.90 0.75 9.37
N ARG A 67 13.71 1.37 9.45
CA ARG A 67 13.54 2.83 9.37
C ARG A 67 12.52 3.38 10.36
N LYS A 68 12.89 3.41 11.65
CA LYS A 68 12.00 3.85 12.75
C LYS A 68 11.43 5.27 12.61
N LYS A 69 12.09 6.16 11.86
CA LYS A 69 11.65 7.55 11.62
C LYS A 69 10.81 7.74 10.35
N VAL A 70 10.56 6.67 9.59
CA VAL A 70 9.68 6.71 8.41
C VAL A 70 8.26 6.35 8.83
N ARG A 71 7.34 7.28 8.61
CA ARG A 71 5.90 7.07 8.80
C ARG A 71 5.30 6.55 7.50
N VAL A 72 4.38 5.58 7.59
CA VAL A 72 3.65 5.09 6.42
C VAL A 72 2.16 5.29 6.62
N ALA A 73 1.52 5.89 5.62
CA ALA A 73 0.07 5.99 5.50
C ALA A 73 -0.38 5.10 4.33
N VAL A 74 -1.33 4.21 4.58
CA VAL A 74 -1.91 3.35 3.55
C VAL A 74 -3.32 3.86 3.25
N VAL A 75 -3.57 4.17 1.99
CA VAL A 75 -4.88 4.60 1.50
C VAL A 75 -5.65 3.37 1.05
N GLY A 76 -6.88 3.22 1.54
CA GLY A 76 -7.77 2.13 1.14
C GLY A 76 -8.06 2.13 -0.35
N ILE A 77 -8.38 0.96 -0.89
CA ILE A 77 -8.74 0.80 -2.29
C ILE A 77 -10.05 1.55 -2.56
N MET A 78 -9.98 2.47 -3.52
CA MET A 78 -11.08 3.38 -3.88
C MET A 78 -12.16 2.65 -4.67
N ARG A 79 -13.42 3.08 -4.46
CA ARG A 79 -14.57 2.64 -5.27
C ARG A 79 -14.36 3.03 -6.73
N ARG A 80 -14.83 2.18 -7.65
CA ARG A 80 -14.81 2.45 -9.10
C ARG A 80 -16.24 2.43 -9.65
N PRO A 81 -16.68 3.48 -10.38
CA PRO A 81 -18.08 3.57 -10.85
C PRO A 81 -18.52 2.45 -11.81
N ARG A 82 -17.59 1.84 -12.55
CA ARG A 82 -17.87 0.84 -13.60
C ARG A 82 -17.63 -0.61 -13.16
N GLU A 83 -17.35 -0.85 -11.88
CA GLU A 83 -17.12 -2.21 -11.36
C GLU A 83 -18.42 -2.83 -10.83
N ASN A 84 -18.45 -4.16 -10.74
CA ASN A 84 -19.62 -4.93 -10.29
C ASN A 84 -19.68 -5.08 -8.75
N ALA A 85 -20.76 -5.69 -8.26
CA ALA A 85 -20.97 -5.93 -6.83
C ALA A 85 -19.86 -6.78 -6.18
N GLU A 86 -19.38 -7.81 -6.89
CA GLU A 86 -18.28 -8.68 -6.47
C GLU A 86 -16.99 -7.88 -6.22
N TYR A 87 -16.63 -6.96 -7.11
CA TYR A 87 -15.47 -6.08 -6.88
C TYR A 87 -15.65 -5.23 -5.62
N GLU A 88 -16.84 -4.65 -5.43
CA GLU A 88 -17.12 -3.82 -4.26
C GLU A 88 -17.08 -4.62 -2.95
N GLU A 89 -17.52 -5.88 -2.97
CA GLU A 89 -17.40 -6.80 -1.84
C GLU A 89 -15.94 -7.08 -1.50
N ILE A 90 -15.15 -7.51 -2.49
CA ILE A 90 -13.71 -7.78 -2.32
C ILE A 90 -12.99 -6.52 -1.84
N ARG A 91 -13.33 -5.34 -2.38
CA ARG A 91 -12.75 -4.05 -2.00
C ARG A 91 -13.03 -3.70 -0.55
N ARG A 92 -14.28 -3.85 -0.11
CA ARG A 92 -14.68 -3.59 1.28
C ARG A 92 -14.00 -4.55 2.24
N ASP A 93 -13.98 -5.84 1.93
CA ASP A 93 -13.31 -6.84 2.76
C ASP A 93 -11.81 -6.55 2.87
N THR A 94 -11.16 -6.26 1.74
CA THR A 94 -9.73 -5.89 1.71
C THR A 94 -9.45 -4.66 2.57
N ASN A 95 -10.24 -3.59 2.43
CA ASN A 95 -10.04 -2.37 3.21
C ASN A 95 -10.29 -2.59 4.71
N LYS A 96 -11.29 -3.40 5.07
CA LYS A 96 -11.59 -3.75 6.47
C LYS A 96 -10.41 -4.49 7.09
N ARG A 97 -9.95 -5.57 6.46
CA ARG A 97 -8.80 -6.37 6.93
C ARG A 97 -7.52 -5.53 7.02
N LEU A 98 -7.29 -4.69 6.02
CA LEU A 98 -6.13 -3.78 6.00
C LEU A 98 -6.16 -2.81 7.18
N GLN A 99 -7.33 -2.24 7.48
CA GLN A 99 -7.50 -1.36 8.64
C GLN A 99 -7.23 -2.11 9.95
N GLU A 100 -7.81 -3.29 10.13
CA GLU A 100 -7.61 -4.13 11.32
C GLU A 100 -6.12 -4.46 11.54
N GLU A 101 -5.43 -4.89 10.50
CA GLU A 101 -4.01 -5.24 10.54
C GLU A 101 -3.11 -4.03 10.81
N VAL A 102 -3.38 -2.87 10.19
CA VAL A 102 -2.64 -1.63 10.45
C VAL A 102 -2.84 -1.13 11.88
N VAL A 103 -4.05 -1.26 12.43
CA VAL A 103 -4.35 -0.91 13.84
C VAL A 103 -3.62 -1.85 14.79
N ARG A 104 -3.64 -3.18 14.54
CA ARG A 104 -2.89 -4.17 15.32
C ARG A 104 -1.39 -3.90 15.34
N MET A 105 -0.82 -3.41 14.24
CA MET A 105 0.60 -3.02 14.17
C MET A 105 0.96 -1.73 14.94
N LYS A 106 -0.04 -0.97 15.40
CA LYS A 106 0.18 0.22 16.25
C LYS A 106 -0.01 -0.09 17.75
N ALA A 107 -0.77 -1.13 18.06
CA ALA A 107 -0.88 -1.69 19.41
C ALA A 107 0.44 -2.40 19.79
#